data_AF-A0A956DBZ3-F1
#
_entry.id   AF-A0A956DBZ3-F1
#
_cell.length_a   1.000
_cell.length_b   1.000
_cell.length_c   1.000
_cell.angle_alpha   90.00
_cell.angle_beta   90.00
_cell.angle_gamma   90.00
#
_symmetry.space_group_name_H-M   'P 1'
#
loop_
_entity.id
_entity.type
_entity.pdbx_description
1 polymer ?
#
loop_
_entity_poly.entity_id
_entity_poly.type
_entity_poly.pdbx_seq_one_letter_code
_entity_poly.pdbx_strand_id
1 'polypeptide(L)'
;MKRALLVFAILGATLARDGARADVVERVVATVDDEAIFLSDLRKRAMPFLPRLMEVPELQRLAALRQLYDELLDQLINEELVERAAQRQQIRVSSADVDRAVMNVVRQNGLEESEFWEVVAQQGYSQAEYRSDLRRQLLRYRLLNERVR
;
A
#
# COMPACT_ATOMS: atom_id res chain seq x y z
N MET A 1 31.70 69.96 -31.04
CA MET A 1 32.51 69.40 -29.94
C MET A 1 31.55 68.69 -29.00
N LYS A 2 31.34 67.38 -29.19
CA LYS A 2 31.91 66.25 -28.43
C LYS A 2 31.12 65.92 -27.13
N ARG A 3 30.45 64.76 -27.18
CA ARG A 3 29.99 63.87 -26.06
C ARG A 3 28.67 64.31 -25.39
N ALA A 4 27.66 63.48 -25.14
CA ALA A 4 27.56 62.03 -24.95
C ALA A 4 26.20 61.53 -25.48
N LEU A 5 26.13 60.46 -26.30
CA LEU A 5 26.01 59.04 -25.91
C LEU A 5 24.83 58.77 -24.96
N LEU A 6 23.73 58.25 -25.50
CA LEU A 6 23.37 56.82 -25.49
C LEU A 6 22.81 56.37 -24.13
N VAL A 7 21.47 56.33 -24.02
CA VAL A 7 20.78 55.39 -23.13
C VAL A 7 19.74 54.66 -23.96
N PHE A 8 20.24 53.73 -24.78
CA PHE A 8 19.49 52.58 -25.24
C PHE A 8 19.62 51.50 -24.16
N ALA A 9 18.59 50.67 -24.04
CA ALA A 9 18.59 49.37 -23.38
C ALA A 9 18.47 49.37 -21.83
N ILE A 10 17.31 48.92 -21.36
CA ILE A 10 17.08 47.56 -20.79
C ILE A 10 15.79 47.68 -19.97
N LEU A 11 14.65 47.63 -20.67
CA LEU A 11 13.37 47.25 -20.06
C LEU A 11 13.16 45.78 -20.40
N GLY A 12 14.06 44.95 -19.88
CA GLY A 12 14.15 43.52 -20.20
C GLY A 12 14.03 42.69 -18.93
N ALA A 13 12.80 42.37 -18.58
CA ALA A 13 12.39 41.16 -17.86
C ALA A 13 13.38 40.60 -16.82
N THR A 14 13.44 41.19 -15.63
CA THR A 14 13.81 40.43 -14.44
C THR A 14 12.59 39.61 -14.02
N LEU A 15 12.29 38.56 -14.80
CA LEU A 15 11.46 37.47 -14.30
C LEU A 15 12.27 36.82 -13.18
N ALA A 16 11.87 37.09 -11.94
CA ALA A 16 12.31 36.34 -10.79
C ALA A 16 12.07 34.86 -11.10
N ARG A 17 13.16 34.11 -11.30
CA ARG A 17 13.11 32.64 -11.26
C ARG A 17 12.86 32.27 -9.82
N ASP A 18 11.60 32.27 -9.42
CA ASP A 18 11.18 31.58 -8.21
C ASP A 18 11.52 30.11 -8.44
N GLY A 19 12.55 29.64 -7.75
CA GLY A 19 12.97 28.24 -7.81
C GLY A 19 11.86 27.41 -7.17
N ALA A 20 10.96 26.87 -7.98
CA ALA A 20 9.94 25.95 -7.51
C ALA A 20 10.62 24.78 -6.78
N ARG A 21 10.51 24.76 -5.46
CA ARG A 21 10.88 23.59 -4.65
C ARG A 21 9.80 22.55 -4.85
N ALA A 22 10.12 21.48 -5.57
CA ALA A 22 9.28 20.32 -5.66
C ALA A 22 9.56 19.44 -4.43
N ASP A 23 8.65 19.46 -3.45
CA ASP A 23 8.68 18.50 -2.35
C ASP A 23 8.20 17.13 -2.86
N VAL A 24 8.96 16.09 -2.54
CA VAL A 24 8.57 14.71 -2.86
C VAL A 24 7.46 14.31 -1.90
N VAL A 25 6.22 14.37 -2.38
CA VAL A 25 5.03 13.99 -1.60
C VAL A 25 4.95 12.48 -1.40
N GLU A 26 5.34 11.70 -2.41
CA GLU A 26 5.29 10.24 -2.40
C GLU A 26 6.44 9.67 -3.23
N ARG A 27 6.92 8.47 -2.87
CA ARG A 27 7.98 7.77 -3.59
C ARG A 27 7.49 6.41 -4.06
N VAL A 28 7.67 6.11 -5.35
CA VAL A 28 7.44 4.78 -5.91
C VAL A 28 8.60 3.87 -5.53
N VAL A 29 8.30 2.71 -4.93
CA VAL A 29 9.29 1.69 -4.53
C VAL A 29 9.34 0.51 -5.49
N ALA A 30 8.23 0.22 -6.17
CA ALA A 30 8.14 -0.79 -7.24
C ALA A 30 7.01 -0.43 -8.21
N THR A 31 7.04 -1.04 -9.40
CA THR A 31 5.97 -0.93 -10.40
C THR A 31 5.59 -2.33 -10.85
N VAL A 32 4.29 -2.64 -10.84
CA VAL A 32 3.72 -3.93 -11.24
C VAL A 32 2.76 -3.68 -12.39
N ASP A 33 3.15 -4.09 -13.59
CA ASP A 33 2.53 -3.66 -14.85
C ASP A 33 2.44 -2.12 -14.92
N ASP A 34 1.24 -1.56 -14.77
CA ASP A 34 0.95 -0.12 -14.78
C ASP A 34 0.62 0.44 -13.39
N GLU A 35 0.66 -0.37 -12.31
CA GLU A 35 0.45 0.10 -10.93
C GLU A 35 1.76 0.47 -10.24
N ALA A 36 1.76 1.60 -9.53
CA ALA A 36 2.87 2.00 -8.68
C ALA A 36 2.63 1.54 -7.23
N ILE A 37 3.61 0.86 -6.65
CA ILE A 37 3.64 0.56 -5.21
C ILE A 37 4.39 1.71 -4.53
N PHE A 38 3.74 2.34 -3.55
CA PHE A 38 4.26 3.52 -2.87
C PHE A 38 5.01 3.21 -1.58
N LEU A 39 5.92 4.10 -1.19
CA LEU A 39 6.67 4.00 0.05
C LEU A 39 5.76 4.15 1.27
N SER A 40 4.72 4.99 1.18
CA SER A 40 3.73 5.13 2.25
C SER A 40 2.99 3.82 2.53
N ASP A 41 2.59 3.07 1.49
CA ASP A 41 1.94 1.77 1.64
C ASP A 41 2.86 0.75 2.32
N LEU A 42 4.11 0.68 1.86
CA LEU A 42 5.12 -0.20 2.46
C LEU A 42 5.38 0.15 3.93
N ARG A 43 5.48 1.45 4.27
CA ARG A 43 5.64 1.91 5.66
C ARG A 43 4.43 1.62 6.53
N LYS A 44 3.22 1.84 6.00
CA LYS A 44 1.96 1.53 6.68
C LYS A 44 1.88 0.04 6.99
N ARG A 45 2.28 -0.82 6.04
CA ARG A 45 2.34 -2.27 6.24
C ARG A 45 3.39 -2.68 7.27
N ALA A 46 4.51 -1.95 7.35
CA ALA A 46 5.59 -2.22 8.30
C ALA A 46 5.25 -1.81 9.75
N MET A 47 4.37 -0.82 9.97
CA MET A 47 4.06 -0.26 11.29
C MET A 47 3.84 -1.31 12.40
N PRO A 48 3.05 -2.38 12.21
CA PRO A 48 2.80 -3.37 13.26
C PRO A 48 4.04 -4.19 13.66
N PHE A 49 5.05 -4.27 12.79
CA PHE A 49 6.26 -5.06 12.99
C PHE A 49 7.41 -4.24 13.59
N LEU A 50 7.36 -2.90 13.50
CA LEU A 50 8.38 -2.00 14.03
C LEU A 50 8.65 -2.20 15.55
N PRO A 51 7.66 -2.44 16.42
CA PRO A 51 7.93 -2.69 17.83
C PRO A 51 8.84 -3.89 18.08
N ARG A 52 8.70 -4.97 17.29
CA ARG A 52 9.52 -6.18 17.41
C ARG A 52 10.98 -5.94 17.02
N LEU A 53 11.24 -4.99 16.11
CA LEU A 53 12.59 -4.59 15.73
C LEU A 53 13.36 -3.86 16.85
N MET A 54 12.66 -3.34 17.86
CA MET A 54 13.30 -2.71 19.01
C MET A 54 13.97 -3.75 19.93
N GLU A 55 13.48 -4.99 19.93
CA GLU A 55 14.03 -6.12 20.68
C GLU A 55 15.31 -6.68 20.03
N VAL A 56 15.54 -6.37 18.74
CA VAL A 56 16.74 -6.79 18.00
C VAL A 56 17.95 -5.98 18.47
N PRO A 57 19.14 -6.61 18.62
CA PRO A 57 20.39 -5.91 18.93
C PRO A 57 20.67 -4.77 17.94
N GLU A 58 21.15 -3.63 18.44
CA GLU A 58 21.35 -2.41 17.65
C GLU A 58 22.20 -2.64 16.40
N LEU A 59 23.30 -3.40 16.52
CA LEU A 59 24.19 -3.77 15.42
C LEU A 59 23.47 -4.51 14.27
N GLN A 60 22.38 -5.22 14.56
CA GLN A 60 21.62 -6.02 13.59
C GLN A 60 20.32 -5.33 13.16
N ARG A 61 19.85 -4.31 13.88
CA ARG A 61 18.55 -3.66 13.66
C ARG A 61 18.38 -3.12 12.25
N LEU A 62 19.43 -2.51 11.67
CA LEU A 62 19.37 -1.98 10.31
C LEU A 62 19.26 -3.09 9.25
N ALA A 63 19.90 -4.24 9.47
CA ALA A 63 19.79 -5.40 8.59
C ALA A 63 18.38 -6.02 8.69
N ALA A 64 17.88 -6.20 9.91
CA ALA A 64 16.54 -6.73 10.16
C ALA A 64 15.44 -5.81 9.59
N LEU A 65 15.61 -4.48 9.69
CA LEU A 65 14.67 -3.52 9.10
C LEU A 65 14.64 -3.61 7.57
N ARG A 66 15.81 -3.77 6.94
CA ARG A 66 15.89 -3.95 5.48
C ARG A 66 15.20 -5.23 5.04
N GLN A 67 15.49 -6.35 5.71
CA GLN A 67 14.84 -7.62 5.43
C GLN A 67 13.33 -7.54 5.59
N LEU A 68 12.83 -6.90 6.65
CA LEU A 68 11.39 -6.68 6.83
C LEU A 68 10.79 -5.89 5.65
N TYR A 69 11.44 -4.81 5.21
CA TYR A 69 10.94 -4.02 4.09
C TYR A 69 10.96 -4.82 2.78
N ASP A 70 11.98 -5.63 2.53
CA ASP A 70 12.06 -6.47 1.35
C ASP A 70 10.93 -7.52 1.34
N GLU A 71 10.72 -8.22 2.47
CA GLU A 71 9.64 -9.21 2.61
C GLU A 71 8.24 -8.58 2.42
N LEU A 72 8.02 -7.40 2.99
CA LEU A 72 6.75 -6.70 2.83
C LEU A 72 6.54 -6.15 1.42
N LEU A 73 7.61 -5.71 0.75
CA LEU A 73 7.55 -5.28 -0.64
C LEU A 73 7.17 -6.45 -1.55
N ASP A 74 7.81 -7.61 -1.38
CA ASP A 74 7.46 -8.83 -2.11
C ASP A 74 6.02 -9.24 -1.87
N GLN A 75 5.53 -9.12 -0.64
CA GLN A 75 4.12 -9.37 -0.34
C GLN A 75 3.20 -8.41 -1.09
N LEU A 76 3.49 -7.10 -1.09
CA LEU A 76 2.68 -6.10 -1.81
C LEU A 76 2.68 -6.36 -3.33
N ILE A 77 3.83 -6.69 -3.90
CA ILE A 77 3.94 -7.06 -5.33
C ILE A 77 3.05 -8.26 -5.63
N ASN A 78 3.10 -9.30 -4.80
CA ASN A 78 2.29 -10.49 -4.99
C ASN A 78 0.78 -10.22 -4.85
N GLU A 79 0.38 -9.37 -3.89
CA GLU A 79 -1.01 -8.95 -3.75
C GLU A 79 -1.49 -8.22 -5.01
N GLU A 80 -0.71 -7.28 -5.54
CA GLU A 80 -1.02 -6.55 -6.76
C GLU A 80 -1.14 -7.48 -7.98
N LEU A 81 -0.20 -8.41 -8.15
CA LEU A 81 -0.24 -9.40 -9.23
C LEU A 81 -1.52 -10.27 -9.19
N VAL A 82 -1.97 -10.65 -7.99
CA VAL A 82 -3.21 -11.42 -7.81
C VAL A 82 -4.42 -10.56 -8.19
N GLU A 83 -4.47 -9.31 -7.74
CA GLU A 83 -5.57 -8.40 -8.08
C GLU A 83 -5.66 -8.16 -9.59
N ARG A 84 -4.53 -7.90 -10.26
CA ARG A 84 -4.46 -7.74 -11.71
C ARG A 84 -4.90 -8.99 -12.45
N ALA A 85 -4.41 -10.16 -12.03
CA ALA A 85 -4.81 -11.42 -12.64
C ALA A 85 -6.33 -11.67 -12.51
N ALA A 86 -6.91 -11.36 -11.34
CA ALA A 86 -8.35 -11.49 -11.14
C ALA A 86 -9.15 -10.48 -11.98
N GLN A 87 -8.68 -9.23 -12.09
CA GLN A 87 -9.30 -8.21 -12.95
C GLN A 87 -9.31 -8.64 -14.43
N ARG A 88 -8.19 -9.14 -14.95
CA ARG A 88 -8.08 -9.62 -16.33
C ARG A 88 -9.02 -10.78 -16.64
N GLN A 89 -9.26 -11.64 -15.65
CA GLN A 89 -10.18 -12.79 -15.76
C GLN A 89 -11.63 -12.43 -15.37
N GLN A 90 -11.92 -11.15 -15.11
CA GLN A 90 -13.24 -10.67 -14.65
C GLN A 90 -13.74 -11.36 -13.37
N ILE A 91 -12.82 -11.93 -12.58
CA ILE A 91 -13.12 -12.52 -11.29
C ILE A 91 -13.32 -11.37 -10.30
N ARG A 92 -14.51 -11.30 -9.72
CA ARG A 92 -14.89 -10.27 -8.75
C ARG A 92 -15.36 -10.92 -7.47
N VAL A 93 -15.16 -10.25 -6.34
CA VAL A 93 -15.70 -10.63 -5.03
C VAL A 93 -16.63 -9.52 -4.56
N SER A 94 -17.93 -9.81 -4.53
CA SER A 94 -18.95 -8.87 -4.09
C SER A 94 -18.96 -8.70 -2.56
N SER A 95 -19.63 -7.66 -2.05
CA SER A 95 -19.89 -7.54 -0.60
C SER A 95 -20.61 -8.75 -0.05
N ALA A 96 -21.63 -9.26 -0.77
CA ALA A 96 -22.38 -10.44 -0.37
C ALA A 96 -21.52 -11.72 -0.32
N ASP A 97 -20.47 -11.82 -1.14
CA ASP A 97 -19.49 -12.91 -1.04
C ASP A 97 -18.70 -12.83 0.27
N VAL A 98 -18.28 -11.63 0.65
CA VAL A 98 -17.58 -11.38 1.91
C VAL A 98 -18.50 -11.66 3.09
N ASP A 99 -19.75 -11.20 3.07
CA ASP A 99 -20.73 -11.48 4.13
C ASP A 99 -20.93 -12.98 4.34
N ARG A 100 -21.12 -13.72 3.25
CA ARG A 100 -21.24 -15.19 3.32
C ARG A 100 -19.98 -15.84 3.88
N ALA A 101 -18.80 -15.35 3.50
CA ALA A 101 -17.54 -15.86 4.02
C ALA A 101 -17.39 -15.57 5.52
N VAL A 102 -17.69 -14.35 5.98
CA VAL A 102 -17.69 -14.01 7.42
C VAL A 102 -18.62 -14.96 8.18
N MET A 103 -19.86 -15.12 7.73
CA MET A 103 -20.82 -16.03 8.36
C MET A 103 -20.35 -17.49 8.38
N ASN A 104 -19.60 -17.91 7.37
CA ASN A 104 -18.99 -19.24 7.38
C ASN A 104 -17.87 -19.34 8.43
N VAL A 105 -17.03 -18.31 8.59
CA VAL A 105 -15.99 -18.29 9.63
C VAL A 105 -16.63 -18.27 11.02
N VAL A 106 -17.64 -17.43 11.25
CA VAL A 106 -18.41 -17.38 12.51
C VAL A 106 -18.95 -18.77 12.86
N ARG A 107 -19.65 -19.41 11.91
CA ARG A 107 -20.21 -20.76 12.11
C ARG A 107 -19.13 -21.82 12.36
N GLN A 108 -17.98 -21.73 11.67
CA GLN A 108 -16.87 -22.68 11.85
C GLN A 108 -16.20 -22.57 13.22
N ASN A 109 -16.15 -21.37 13.79
CA ASN A 109 -15.62 -21.15 15.13
C ASN A 109 -16.67 -21.40 16.23
N GLY A 110 -17.92 -21.69 15.86
CA GLY A 110 -19.01 -21.92 16.81
C GLY A 110 -19.37 -20.69 17.66
N LEU A 111 -19.08 -19.49 17.15
CA LEU A 111 -19.31 -18.23 17.84
C LEU A 111 -20.63 -17.60 17.39
N GLU A 112 -21.20 -16.75 18.23
CA GLU A 112 -22.20 -15.77 17.82
C GLU A 112 -21.52 -14.62 17.05
N GLU A 113 -22.24 -13.94 16.15
CA GLU A 113 -21.65 -12.89 15.33
C GLU A 113 -21.06 -11.74 16.18
N SER A 114 -21.75 -11.34 17.26
CA SER A 114 -21.25 -10.30 18.16
C SER A 114 -19.96 -10.69 18.85
N GLU A 115 -19.86 -11.93 19.32
CA GLU A 115 -18.67 -12.46 19.99
C GLU A 115 -17.49 -12.55 19.01
N PHE A 116 -17.77 -12.95 17.77
CA PHE A 116 -16.75 -12.96 16.72
C PHE A 116 -16.14 -11.57 16.50
N TRP A 117 -16.96 -10.52 16.41
CA TRP A 117 -16.46 -9.15 16.21
C TRP A 117 -15.68 -8.63 17.42
N GLU A 118 -16.03 -9.05 18.64
CA GLU A 118 -15.23 -8.75 19.84
C GLU A 118 -13.85 -9.40 19.77
N VAL A 119 -13.75 -10.66 19.36
CA VAL A 119 -12.48 -11.37 19.19
C VAL A 119 -11.62 -10.70 18.10
N VAL A 120 -12.23 -10.31 16.97
CA VAL A 120 -11.52 -9.58 15.89
C VAL A 120 -10.96 -8.25 16.39
N ALA A 121 -11.74 -7.50 17.17
CA ALA A 121 -11.30 -6.25 17.77
C ALA A 121 -10.15 -6.44 18.78
N GLN A 122 -10.21 -7.51 19.60
CA GLN A 122 -9.13 -7.86 20.53
C GLN A 122 -7.82 -8.22 19.82
N GLN A 123 -7.90 -8.73 18.59
CA GLN A 123 -6.74 -8.97 17.73
C GLN A 123 -6.20 -7.71 17.04
N GLY A 124 -6.81 -6.54 17.30
CA GLY A 124 -6.38 -5.25 16.78
C GLY A 124 -6.90 -4.92 15.38
N TYR A 125 -7.90 -5.64 14.88
CA TYR A 125 -8.52 -5.36 13.58
C TYR A 125 -9.84 -4.61 13.75
N SER A 126 -10.06 -3.60 12.91
CA SER A 126 -11.42 -3.10 12.66
C SER A 126 -12.20 -4.09 11.78
N GLN A 127 -13.54 -4.03 11.86
CA GLN A 127 -14.41 -4.80 10.98
C GLN A 127 -14.13 -4.54 9.49
N ALA A 128 -13.80 -3.29 9.13
CA ALA A 128 -13.49 -2.91 7.75
C ALA A 128 -12.19 -3.56 7.27
N GLU A 129 -11.14 -3.54 8.09
CA GLU A 129 -9.85 -4.18 7.79
C GLU A 129 -10.03 -5.69 7.63
N TYR A 130 -10.71 -6.34 8.57
CA TYR A 130 -10.98 -7.78 8.49
C TYR A 130 -11.74 -8.17 7.21
N ARG A 131 -12.79 -7.42 6.86
CA ARG A 131 -13.58 -7.66 5.64
C ARG A 131 -12.76 -7.41 4.37
N SER A 132 -11.84 -6.45 4.40
CA SER A 132 -10.90 -6.21 3.29
C SER A 132 -9.95 -7.39 3.11
N ASP A 133 -9.38 -7.88 4.20
CA ASP A 133 -8.46 -9.02 4.18
C ASP A 133 -9.15 -10.29 3.68
N LEU A 134 -10.38 -10.55 4.15
CA LEU A 134 -11.18 -11.69 3.70
C LEU A 134 -11.53 -11.58 2.21
N ARG A 135 -11.81 -10.38 1.70
CA ARG A 135 -12.02 -10.16 0.26
C ARG A 135 -10.78 -10.54 -0.55
N ARG A 136 -9.59 -10.11 -0.12
CA ARG A 136 -8.32 -10.45 -0.80
C ARG A 136 -8.08 -11.96 -0.82
N GLN A 137 -8.35 -12.63 0.31
CA GLN A 137 -8.26 -14.10 0.39
C GLN A 137 -9.23 -14.82 -0.55
N LEU A 138 -10.50 -14.39 -0.59
CA LEU A 138 -11.51 -14.96 -1.50
C LEU A 138 -11.12 -14.77 -2.97
N LEU A 139 -10.57 -13.60 -3.32
CA LEU A 139 -10.13 -13.30 -4.68
C LEU A 139 -9.02 -14.26 -5.11
N ARG A 140 -8.01 -14.44 -4.23
CA ARG A 140 -6.91 -15.39 -4.44
C ARG A 140 -7.43 -16.82 -4.60
N TYR A 141 -8.35 -17.25 -3.74
CA TYR A 141 -8.95 -18.59 -3.82
C TYR A 141 -9.70 -18.82 -5.15
N ARG A 142 -10.51 -17.84 -5.59
CA ARG A 142 -11.21 -17.91 -6.88
C ARG A 142 -10.23 -18.01 -8.05
N LEU A 143 -9.18 -17.19 -8.04
CA LEU A 143 -8.16 -17.19 -9.09
C LEU A 143 -7.42 -18.54 -9.18
N LEU A 144 -7.11 -19.16 -8.04
CA LEU A 144 -6.48 -20.49 -8.01
C LEU A 144 -7.41 -21.56 -8.58
N ASN A 145 -8.69 -21.54 -8.21
CA ASN A 145 -9.66 -22.53 -8.68
C ASN A 145 -9.95 -22.44 -10.19
N GLU A 146 -9.91 -21.24 -10.78
CA GLU A 146 -10.08 -21.09 -12.24
C GLU A 146 -8.88 -21.61 -13.02
N ARG A 147 -7.65 -21.56 -12.47
CA ARG A 147 -6.45 -22.11 -13.13
C ARG A 147 -6.35 -23.63 -13.10
N VAL A 148 -7.10 -24.29 -12.23
CA VAL A 148 -7.08 -25.77 -12.04
C VAL A 148 -8.11 -26.47 -12.95
N ARG A 149 -8.97 -25.72 -13.63
CA ARG A 149 -9.92 -26.23 -14.62
C ARG A 149 -9.33 -26.22 -16.02
#